data_AF-A0A182NVJ3-F1
#
_entry.id   AF-A0A182NVJ3-F1
#
_cell.length_a   1.000
_cell.length_b   1.000
_cell.length_c   1.000
_cell.angle_alpha   90.00
_cell.angle_beta   90.00
_cell.angle_gamma   90.00
#
_symmetry.space_group_name_H-M   'P 1'
#
loop_
_entity.id
_entity.type
_entity.pdbx_description
1 polymer ?
#
loop_
_entity_poly.entity_id
_entity_poly.type
_entity_poly.pdbx_seq_one_letter_code
_entity_poly.pdbx_strand_id
1 'polypeptide(L)'
;MFLPVMRGTLTLPANRDPEVLERLQPTHLINMCSRLQSHFNTCALHVSSEQQQITNRIKEVDQEVSSALAQLVQKQKLYTSYAETFSKVRQISQQLTRCNDILNQNIESMEYLNNLLSVDDRLEPFVWKTD
;
A
#
# COMPACT_ATOMS: atom_id res chain seq x y z
N MET A 1 -27.94 -24.29 -47.14
CA MET A 1 -29.13 -23.42 -46.92
C MET A 1 -28.66 -22.03 -46.46
N PHE A 2 -28.08 -21.23 -47.36
CA PHE A 2 -27.68 -19.82 -47.11
C PHE A 2 -27.94 -18.90 -48.33
N LEU A 3 -28.29 -19.47 -49.49
CA LEU A 3 -28.54 -18.74 -50.74
C LEU A 3 -29.61 -17.63 -50.62
N PRO A 4 -30.75 -17.84 -49.93
CA PRO A 4 -31.74 -16.77 -49.75
C PRO A 4 -31.21 -15.57 -48.97
N VAL A 5 -30.32 -15.79 -47.99
CA VAL A 5 -29.69 -14.73 -47.18
C VAL A 5 -28.61 -14.01 -47.98
N MET A 6 -27.81 -14.73 -48.77
CA MET A 6 -26.76 -14.16 -49.62
C MET A 6 -27.32 -13.40 -50.84
N ARG A 7 -28.47 -13.83 -51.38
CA ARG A 7 -29.22 -13.10 -52.41
C ARG A 7 -30.11 -12.00 -51.83
N GLY A 8 -30.44 -12.09 -50.54
CA GLY A 8 -31.37 -11.21 -49.82
C GLY A 8 -30.70 -10.16 -48.95
N THR A 9 -29.55 -9.60 -49.35
CA THR A 9 -29.04 -8.37 -48.74
C THR A 9 -29.91 -7.18 -49.19
N LEU A 10 -31.06 -7.06 -48.52
CA LEU A 10 -32.21 -6.17 -48.76
C LEU A 10 -31.91 -4.65 -48.80
N THR A 11 -30.65 -4.20 -48.80
CA THR A 11 -30.28 -2.78 -48.67
C THR A 11 -29.19 -2.28 -49.65
N LEU A 12 -28.74 -3.09 -50.62
CA LEU A 12 -27.68 -2.69 -51.54
C LEU A 12 -28.22 -2.27 -52.93
N PRO A 13 -27.68 -1.21 -53.55
CA PRO A 13 -28.15 -0.70 -54.85
C PRO A 13 -27.99 -1.74 -55.96
N ALA A 14 -28.99 -1.77 -56.85
CA ALA A 14 -29.36 -2.83 -57.79
C ALA A 14 -28.33 -3.22 -58.89
N ASN A 15 -27.06 -2.86 -58.77
CA ASN A 15 -26.06 -3.05 -59.82
C ASN A 15 -25.00 -4.12 -59.45
N ARG A 16 -25.44 -5.30 -59.02
CA ARG A 16 -24.57 -6.48 -58.92
C ARG A 16 -25.03 -7.57 -59.88
N ASP A 17 -24.07 -8.11 -60.63
CA ASP A 17 -24.20 -9.28 -61.48
C ASP A 17 -24.92 -10.42 -60.71
N PRO A 18 -26.13 -10.83 -61.14
CA PRO A 18 -26.92 -11.84 -60.44
C PRO A 18 -26.22 -13.21 -60.35
N GLU A 19 -25.24 -13.46 -61.22
CA GLU A 19 -24.47 -14.71 -61.29
C GLU A 19 -23.23 -14.70 -60.39
N VAL A 20 -22.91 -13.60 -59.68
CA VAL A 20 -21.68 -13.51 -58.87
C VAL A 20 -21.57 -14.62 -57.81
N LEU A 21 -22.71 -15.08 -57.31
CA LEU A 21 -22.83 -16.19 -56.36
C LEU A 21 -22.70 -17.57 -57.03
N GLU A 22 -23.01 -17.67 -58.33
CA GLU A 22 -22.84 -18.88 -59.13
C GLU A 22 -21.39 -19.03 -59.61
N ARG A 23 -20.67 -17.92 -59.72
CA ARG A 23 -19.21 -17.86 -59.97
C ARG A 23 -18.37 -18.21 -58.74
N LEU A 24 -18.98 -18.23 -57.55
CA LEU A 24 -18.33 -18.59 -56.29
C LEU A 24 -18.18 -20.12 -56.20
N GLN A 25 -16.98 -20.59 -56.48
CA GLN A 25 -16.64 -22.01 -56.40
C GLN A 25 -16.74 -22.52 -54.94
N PRO A 26 -17.65 -23.47 -54.62
CA PRO A 26 -17.92 -23.89 -53.25
C PRO A 26 -16.68 -24.37 -52.49
N THR A 27 -15.78 -25.09 -53.17
CA THR A 27 -14.52 -25.59 -52.59
C THR A 27 -13.62 -24.47 -52.10
N HIS A 28 -13.51 -23.37 -52.86
CA HIS A 28 -12.69 -22.23 -52.47
C HIS A 28 -13.28 -21.50 -51.26
N LEU A 29 -14.61 -21.34 -51.22
CA LEU A 29 -15.30 -20.74 -50.08
C LEU A 29 -15.12 -21.56 -48.80
N ILE A 30 -15.28 -22.89 -48.88
CA ILE A 30 -15.07 -23.80 -47.76
C ILE A 30 -13.61 -23.73 -47.27
N ASN A 31 -12.64 -23.71 -48.18
CA ASN A 31 -11.23 -23.57 -47.83
C ASN A 31 -10.95 -22.24 -47.10
N MET A 32 -11.55 -21.14 -47.56
CA MET A 32 -11.44 -19.84 -46.90
C MET A 32 -12.05 -19.85 -45.50
N CYS A 33 -13.26 -20.40 -45.34
CA CYS A 33 -13.91 -20.53 -44.04
C CYS A 33 -13.08 -21.40 -43.08
N SER A 34 -12.51 -22.51 -43.55
CA SER A 34 -11.65 -23.39 -42.75
C SER A 34 -10.36 -22.67 -42.29
N ARG A 35 -9.71 -21.91 -43.18
CA ARG A 35 -8.56 -21.08 -42.83
C ARG A 35 -8.90 -20.01 -41.80
N LEU A 36 -10.04 -19.34 -41.96
CA LEU A 36 -10.54 -18.35 -40.99
C LEU A 36 -10.83 -18.99 -39.62
N GLN A 37 -11.51 -20.14 -39.61
CA GLN A 37 -11.80 -20.88 -38.39
C GLN A 37 -10.50 -21.28 -37.67
N SER A 38 -9.52 -21.82 -38.41
CA SER A 38 -8.22 -22.16 -37.84
C SER A 38 -7.53 -20.94 -37.25
N HIS A 39 -7.52 -19.82 -37.98
CA HIS A 39 -6.89 -18.59 -37.52
C HIS A 39 -7.55 -18.04 -36.25
N PHE A 40 -8.88 -17.95 -36.22
CA PHE A 40 -9.61 -17.49 -35.03
C PHE A 40 -9.39 -18.41 -33.84
N ASN A 41 -9.32 -19.73 -34.05
CA ASN A 41 -9.02 -20.66 -32.97
C ASN A 41 -7.60 -20.44 -32.43
N THR A 42 -6.60 -20.25 -33.29
CA THR A 42 -5.24 -19.91 -32.88
C THR A 42 -5.19 -18.60 -32.09
N CYS A 43 -5.87 -17.56 -32.55
CA CYS A 43 -5.94 -16.28 -31.83
C CYS A 43 -6.63 -16.43 -30.47
N ALA A 44 -7.74 -17.17 -30.40
CA ALA A 44 -8.45 -17.41 -29.14
C ALA A 44 -7.58 -18.15 -28.12
N LEU A 45 -6.84 -19.17 -28.56
CA LEU A 45 -5.89 -19.89 -27.71
C LEU A 45 -4.75 -18.99 -27.22
N HIS A 46 -4.20 -18.13 -28.09
CA HIS A 46 -3.15 -17.19 -27.71
C HIS A 46 -3.65 -16.20 -26.64
N VAL A 47 -4.80 -15.57 -26.87
CA VAL A 47 -5.41 -14.63 -25.92
C VAL A 47 -5.72 -15.33 -24.59
N SER A 48 -6.26 -16.55 -24.62
CA SER A 48 -6.53 -17.31 -23.40
C SER A 48 -5.26 -17.61 -22.60
N SER A 49 -4.15 -17.93 -23.29
CA SER A 49 -2.85 -18.15 -22.65
C SER A 49 -2.31 -16.89 -22.00
N GLU A 50 -2.33 -15.76 -22.71
CA GLU A 50 -1.87 -14.46 -22.19
C GLU A 50 -2.72 -14.00 -21.00
N GLN A 51 -4.04 -14.14 -21.08
CA GLN A 51 -4.94 -13.84 -19.96
C GLN A 51 -4.63 -14.68 -18.72
N GLN A 52 -4.31 -15.96 -18.90
CA GLN A 52 -3.92 -16.83 -17.79
C GLN A 52 -2.60 -16.38 -17.16
N GLN A 53 -1.61 -15.98 -17.97
CA GLN A 53 -0.33 -15.47 -17.48
C GLN A 53 -0.50 -14.17 -16.69
N ILE A 54 -1.26 -13.22 -17.22
CA ILE A 54 -1.58 -11.95 -16.54
C ILE A 54 -2.31 -12.22 -15.22
N THR A 55 -3.30 -13.12 -15.23
CA THR A 55 -4.05 -13.49 -14.01
C THR A 55 -3.14 -14.06 -12.93
N ASN A 56 -2.17 -14.91 -13.29
CA ASN A 56 -1.21 -15.44 -12.33
C ASN A 56 -0.30 -14.34 -11.78
N ARG A 57 0.16 -13.44 -12.66
CA ARG A 57 1.03 -12.32 -12.25
C ARG A 57 0.33 -11.35 -11.31
N ILE A 58 -0.95 -11.06 -11.53
CA ILE A 58 -1.75 -10.25 -10.61
C ILE A 58 -1.79 -10.91 -9.22
N LYS A 59 -2.04 -12.22 -9.14
CA LYS A 59 -2.06 -12.94 -7.86
C LYS A 59 -0.72 -12.91 -7.13
N GLU A 60 0.39 -13.02 -7.86
CA GLU A 60 1.74 -12.89 -7.28
C GLU A 60 1.94 -11.50 -6.67
N VAL A 61 1.63 -10.44 -7.43
CA VAL A 61 1.75 -9.06 -6.97
C VAL A 61 0.85 -8.78 -5.77
N ASP A 62 -0.40 -9.24 -5.79
CA ASP A 62 -1.33 -9.09 -4.67
C ASP A 62 -0.81 -9.75 -3.39
N GLN A 63 -0.16 -10.91 -3.51
CA GLN A 63 0.45 -11.60 -2.38
C GLN A 63 1.65 -10.83 -1.84
N GLU A 64 2.51 -10.29 -2.71
CA GLU A 64 3.65 -9.45 -2.31
C GLU A 64 3.20 -8.18 -1.60
N VAL A 65 2.19 -7.49 -2.14
CA VAL A 65 1.60 -6.29 -1.54
C VAL A 65 1.00 -6.61 -0.17
N SER A 66 0.27 -7.72 -0.05
CA SER A 66 -0.32 -8.14 1.22
C SER A 66 0.75 -8.43 2.28
N SER A 67 1.85 -9.08 1.89
CA SER A 67 2.99 -9.34 2.78
C SER A 67 3.68 -8.04 3.21
N ALA A 68 3.94 -7.13 2.28
CA ALA A 68 4.56 -5.83 2.58
C ALA A 68 3.69 -5.00 3.52
N LEU A 69 2.37 -4.97 3.29
CA LEU A 69 1.42 -4.27 4.16
C LEU A 69 1.42 -4.86 5.57
N ALA A 70 1.43 -6.19 5.70
CA ALA A 70 1.50 -6.85 7.01
C ALA A 70 2.77 -6.44 7.78
N GLN A 71 3.92 -6.37 7.10
CA GLN A 71 5.18 -5.93 7.71
C GLN A 71 5.12 -4.46 8.15
N LEU A 72 4.55 -3.58 7.31
CA LEU A 72 4.37 -2.16 7.65
C LEU A 72 3.46 -1.97 8.88
N VAL A 73 2.38 -2.74 8.99
CA VAL A 73 1.49 -2.71 10.17
C VAL A 73 2.25 -3.13 11.43
N GLN A 74 3.11 -4.15 11.37
CA GLN A 74 3.92 -4.53 12.53
C GLN A 74 4.92 -3.43 12.92
N LYS A 75 5.57 -2.78 11.94
CA LYS A 75 6.46 -1.65 12.19
C LYS A 75 5.72 -0.46 12.80
N GLN A 76 4.51 -0.17 12.32
CA GLN A 76 3.66 0.88 12.89
C GLN A 76 3.39 0.63 14.37
N LYS A 77 2.98 -0.60 14.74
CA LYS A 77 2.74 -0.97 16.15
C LYS A 77 3.98 -0.79 17.02
N LEU A 78 5.15 -1.18 16.53
CA LEU A 78 6.42 -0.99 17.24
C LEU A 78 6.73 0.50 17.45
N TYR A 79 6.55 1.33 16.43
CA TYR A 79 6.78 2.76 16.55
C TYR A 79 5.78 3.47 17.48
N THR A 80 4.53 3.01 17.54
CA THR A 80 3.57 3.49 18.55
C THR A 80 4.07 3.19 19.96
N SER A 81 4.53 1.96 20.23
CA SER A 81 5.09 1.58 21.54
C SER A 81 6.33 2.41 21.91
N TYR A 82 7.21 2.68 20.94
CA TYR A 82 8.35 3.57 21.16
C TYR A 82 7.93 5.00 21.48
N ALA A 83 6.94 5.55 20.76
CA ALA A 83 6.42 6.88 21.04
C ALA A 83 5.84 7.00 22.46
N GLU A 84 5.10 5.98 22.93
CA GLU A 84 4.61 5.91 24.31
C GLU A 84 5.75 5.87 25.32
N THR A 85 6.79 5.10 25.04
CA THR A 85 7.99 5.01 25.90
C THR A 85 8.70 6.35 25.99
N PHE A 86 8.92 7.04 24.86
CA PHE A 86 9.51 8.38 24.85
C PHE A 86 8.65 9.39 25.60
N SER A 87 7.32 9.30 25.50
CA SER A 87 6.40 10.14 26.28
C SER A 87 6.60 9.95 27.78
N LYS A 88 6.74 8.70 28.26
CA LYS A 88 7.02 8.39 29.67
C LYS A 88 8.38 8.94 30.11
N VAL A 89 9.43 8.74 29.31
CA VAL A 89 10.77 9.27 29.59
C VAL A 89 10.72 10.80 29.73
N ARG A 90 10.00 11.48 28.83
CA ARG A 90 9.82 12.94 28.90
C ARG A 90 9.12 13.37 30.18
N GLN A 91 8.09 12.66 30.61
CA GLN A 91 7.41 12.94 31.88
C GLN A 91 8.35 12.78 33.08
N ILE A 92 9.13 11.70 33.13
CA ILE A 92 10.11 11.46 34.20
C ILE A 92 11.17 12.57 34.21
N SER A 93 11.69 12.97 33.05
CA SER A 93 12.65 14.06 32.95
C SER A 93 12.08 15.38 33.50
N GLN A 94 10.82 15.71 33.17
CA GLN A 94 10.15 16.89 33.71
C GLN A 94 9.97 16.83 35.23
N GLN A 95 9.62 15.65 35.76
CA GLN A 95 9.51 15.45 37.20
C GLN A 95 10.86 15.59 37.91
N LEU A 96 11.94 15.10 37.30
CA LEU A 96 13.29 15.23 37.85
C LEU A 96 13.73 16.70 37.89
N THR A 97 13.50 17.45 36.82
CA THR A 97 13.76 18.90 36.79
C THR A 97 13.00 19.62 37.89
N ARG A 98 11.70 19.32 38.05
CA ARG A 98 10.89 19.90 39.12
C ARG A 98 11.42 19.54 40.52
N CYS A 99 11.86 18.29 40.71
CA CYS A 99 12.44 17.85 41.98
C CYS A 99 13.71 18.65 42.28
N ASN A 100 14.59 18.79 41.30
CA ASN A 100 15.81 19.60 41.41
C ASN A 100 15.50 21.06 41.76
N ASP A 101 14.48 21.66 41.13
CA ASP A 101 14.07 23.04 41.43
C ASP A 101 13.56 23.18 42.88
N ILE A 102 12.74 22.23 43.35
CA ILE A 102 12.24 22.22 44.73
C ILE A 102 13.38 22.02 45.73
N LEU A 103 14.33 21.14 45.42
CA LEU A 103 15.48 20.89 46.28
C LEU A 103 16.34 22.16 46.42
N ASN A 104 16.58 22.87 45.33
CA ASN A 104 17.30 24.16 45.37
C ASN A 104 16.55 25.20 46.20
N GLN A 105 15.22 25.34 46.02
CA GLN A 105 14.40 26.24 46.85
C GLN A 105 14.46 25.90 48.34
N ASN A 106 14.48 24.60 48.67
CA ASN A 106 14.61 24.14 50.05
C ASN A 106 15.99 24.47 50.63
N ILE A 107 17.07 24.34 49.85
CA ILE A 107 18.41 24.73 50.28
C ILE A 107 18.45 26.23 50.58
N GLU A 108 17.95 27.07 49.68
CA GLU A 108 17.87 28.52 49.89
C GLU A 108 17.07 28.86 51.16
N SER A 109 15.95 28.17 51.38
CA SER A 109 15.12 28.36 52.59
C SER A 109 15.86 27.93 53.86
N MET A 110 16.62 26.82 53.82
CA MET A 110 17.43 26.37 54.95
C MET A 110 18.55 27.35 55.27
N GLU A 111 19.25 27.87 54.25
CA GLU A 111 20.28 28.89 54.42
C GLU A 111 19.69 30.18 55.01
N TYR A 112 18.52 30.60 54.53
CA TYR A 112 17.82 31.75 55.09
C TYR A 112 17.50 31.55 56.58
N LEU A 113 16.90 30.42 56.95
CA LEU A 113 16.59 30.10 58.35
C LEU A 113 17.86 30.02 59.20
N ASN A 114 18.93 29.41 58.69
CA ASN A 114 20.21 29.29 59.38
C ASN A 114 20.82 30.67 59.67
N ASN A 115 20.68 31.62 58.73
CA ASN A 115 21.20 32.98 58.90
C ASN A 115 20.44 33.81 59.94
N LEU A 116 19.21 33.42 60.31
CA LEU A 116 18.45 34.04 61.40
C LEU A 116 18.97 33.65 62.79
N LEU A 117 19.80 32.60 62.90
CA LEU A 117 20.42 32.19 64.15
C LEU A 117 21.59 33.10 64.53
N SER A 118 21.85 33.19 65.85
CA SER A 118 23.08 33.76 66.43
C SER A 118 24.31 33.13 65.78
N VAL A 119 25.39 33.90 65.59
CA VAL A 119 26.59 33.42 64.88
C VAL A 119 27.14 32.12 65.47
N ASP A 120 27.10 31.98 66.79
CA ASP A 120 27.57 30.80 67.51
C ASP A 120 26.69 29.55 67.32
N ASP A 121 25.44 29.73 66.90
CA ASP A 121 24.44 28.65 66.72
C ASP A 121 24.21 28.28 65.24
N ARG A 122 24.90 28.93 64.29
CA ARG A 122 24.73 28.66 62.86
C ARG A 122 25.28 27.29 62.49
N LEU A 123 24.50 26.55 61.72
CA LEU A 123 24.87 25.27 61.12
C LEU A 123 25.83 25.47 59.94
N GLU A 124 26.61 24.45 59.61
CA GLU A 124 27.46 24.47 58.42
C GLU A 124 26.61 24.51 57.13
N PRO A 125 27.11 25.18 56.06
CA PRO A 125 26.41 25.21 54.78
C PRO A 125 26.15 23.81 54.24
N PHE A 126 24.94 23.58 53.74
CA PHE A 126 24.58 22.31 53.14
C PHE A 126 25.34 22.12 51.82
N VAL A 127 26.08 21.01 51.68
CA VAL A 127 26.80 20.65 50.45
C VAL A 127 26.22 19.37 49.86
N TRP A 128 25.60 19.49 48.69
CA TRP A 128 25.12 18.32 47.95
C TRP A 128 26.30 17.54 47.38
N LYS A 129 26.53 16.32 47.86
CA LYS A 129 27.51 15.38 47.27
C LYS A 129 26.78 14.43 46.33
N THR A 130 27.03 14.55 45.03
CA THR A 130 26.68 13.54 44.04
C THR A 130 27.90 12.63 43.85
N ASP A 131 27.93 11.49 44.56
CA ASP A 131 28.80 10.35 44.20
C ASP A 131 28.15 9.51 43.08
#